data_AF-A0A4V2F2Y5-F1
#
_entry.id   AF-A0A4V2F2Y5-F1
#
_cell.length_a   1.000
_cell.length_b   1.000
_cell.length_c   1.000
_cell.angle_alpha   90.00
_cell.angle_beta   90.00
_cell.angle_gamma   90.00
#
_symmetry.space_group_name_H-M   'P 1'
#
loop_
_entity.id
_entity.type
_entity.pdbx_description
1 polymer ?
#
loop_
_entity_poly.entity_id
_entity_poly.type
_entity_poly.pdbx_seq_one_letter_code
_entity_poly.pdbx_strand_id
1 'polypeptide(L)'
;MLSLFQRKRPAVATAPTPPPASDLPKGLMRPESAASLLATPRRQKLLEHIWQRTSLSRKQFAVLYRAPLERYAELVQAFPASESHHHAYPGGMLDHGLEIVAYALKLRQSHLLPIGASPEDQAAQAEAWTAAVAYAALLHDIGKIAVDLHVELADGSLWHPWYGPLHQPYRFRYRDDREYRLHSAATGLLYRQLLDTQLLDWLSDYRDLWGPLLYVLAGQYEHAGVLGELVVQADRASVAQELGGDPARAMAAPKHALQRKLLDGLRYLLKEELKLNQPEASDGWLTEDALWLVSKTVSDKLRAHLLSQGIDGIPANNTAVFNVLQDHGMLQPTLDGKAVWRATVTSNAGWTHSFTLLRLAPALIWEAGERPAPFAGTVAIDTSPVEKHAAAASSPEVAAKPTPGGQESPPWEGGSAADPIIAPLAEAMPDVMEDLLTMVGMGDSSATQQDESTIPTELSATRPEAPPPSIVASSPSSPAPAATPAATTVQPSGEHFMAWLKQGIASRRLIINDAKALVHTVSDTAYLVSPGVFQRYAQEHPQLAAIARQEKLEPWQWAQKRFEKLAAHRKQASGLNIWTCHVSGPRKSRQLHGYLLTQPGALFERVPPNNPYLCLFNEEAGREVSLAAK
;
A
#
# COMPACT_ATOMS: atom_id res chain seq x y z
N MET A 1 16.95 -45.24 7.09
CA MET A 1 18.08 -45.16 6.14
C MET A 1 18.54 -43.72 6.07
N LEU A 2 19.68 -43.35 6.67
CA LEU A 2 20.44 -42.09 6.41
C LEU A 2 21.75 -42.00 7.24
N SER A 3 22.33 -43.15 7.62
CA SER A 3 23.55 -43.23 8.44
C SER A 3 24.86 -43.41 7.65
N LEU A 4 24.83 -43.22 6.31
CA LEU A 4 25.92 -43.57 5.40
C LEU A 4 26.81 -42.39 4.96
N PHE A 5 26.65 -41.20 5.54
CA PHE A 5 27.50 -40.03 5.24
C PHE A 5 28.08 -39.37 6.49
N GLN A 6 28.87 -40.12 7.26
CA GLN A 6 29.73 -39.53 8.29
C GLN A 6 30.98 -38.88 7.65
N ARG A 7 30.89 -37.59 7.28
CA ARG A 7 32.10 -36.75 7.20
C ARG A 7 32.64 -36.52 8.61
N LYS A 8 33.95 -36.69 8.80
CA LYS A 8 34.63 -36.52 10.10
C LYS A 8 34.31 -35.14 10.70
N ARG A 9 33.80 -35.14 11.93
CA ARG A 9 33.53 -33.94 12.74
C ARG A 9 34.85 -33.49 13.40
N PRO A 10 35.38 -32.29 13.13
CA PRO A 10 36.48 -31.74 13.93
C PRO A 10 36.00 -31.46 15.36
N ALA A 11 36.93 -31.42 16.31
CA ALA A 11 36.61 -31.14 17.70
C ALA A 11 36.09 -29.70 17.89
N VAL A 12 35.13 -29.53 18.79
CA VAL A 12 34.62 -28.21 19.19
C VAL A 12 35.71 -27.48 19.97
N ALA A 13 36.30 -26.45 19.36
CA ALA A 13 37.13 -25.50 20.07
C ALA A 13 36.24 -24.49 20.82
N THR A 14 36.61 -24.16 22.05
CA THR A 14 35.94 -23.15 22.89
C THR A 14 35.98 -21.77 22.24
N ALA A 15 34.88 -21.02 22.31
CA ALA A 15 34.73 -19.72 21.66
C ALA A 15 35.79 -18.70 22.15
N PRO A 16 36.56 -18.07 21.25
CA PRO A 16 37.43 -16.95 21.60
C PRO A 16 36.65 -15.63 21.67
N THR A 17 37.06 -14.77 22.59
CA THR A 17 36.57 -13.39 22.77
C THR A 17 36.75 -12.56 21.48
N PRO A 18 35.79 -11.69 21.09
CA PRO A 18 35.87 -10.97 19.81
C PRO A 18 37.06 -9.99 19.76
N PRO A 19 37.88 -10.02 18.68
CA PRO A 19 38.94 -9.04 18.46
C PRO A 19 38.38 -7.69 17.95
N PRO A 20 39.13 -6.58 18.09
CA PRO A 20 38.70 -5.25 17.66
C PRO A 20 38.58 -5.12 16.14
N ALA A 21 37.99 -4.00 15.70
CA ALA A 21 37.64 -3.76 14.30
C ALA A 21 38.83 -3.39 13.41
N SER A 22 39.48 -4.41 12.83
CA SER A 22 40.22 -4.32 11.58
C SER A 22 40.23 -5.70 10.89
N ASP A 23 40.30 -5.70 9.56
CA ASP A 23 40.48 -6.88 8.70
C ASP A 23 39.37 -7.96 8.73
N LEU A 24 38.15 -7.55 8.37
CA LEU A 24 37.23 -8.48 7.70
C LEU A 24 37.77 -8.80 6.28
N PRO A 25 37.81 -10.06 5.85
CA PRO A 25 38.02 -10.41 4.44
C PRO A 25 37.02 -9.70 3.53
N LYS A 26 37.47 -9.23 2.36
CA LYS A 26 36.66 -8.44 1.42
C LYS A 26 35.33 -9.14 1.10
N GLY A 27 34.22 -8.44 1.38
CA GLY A 27 32.86 -8.89 1.07
C GLY A 27 32.14 -9.64 2.20
N LEU A 28 32.73 -9.82 3.38
CA LEU A 28 32.02 -10.34 4.56
C LEU A 28 31.35 -9.21 5.36
N MET A 29 30.08 -9.41 5.70
CA MET A 29 29.27 -8.56 6.58
C MET A 29 29.29 -9.14 8.00
N ARG A 30 29.20 -8.31 9.04
CA ARG A 30 29.03 -8.77 10.42
C ARG A 30 27.54 -8.89 10.74
N PRO A 31 27.09 -9.92 11.49
CA PRO A 31 25.74 -9.94 12.03
C PRO A 31 25.56 -8.80 13.03
N GLU A 32 24.37 -8.22 13.01
CA GLU A 32 23.93 -7.18 13.93
C GLU A 32 22.84 -7.73 14.87
N SER A 33 22.71 -7.13 16.04
CA SER A 33 21.62 -7.43 16.98
C SER A 33 20.30 -6.80 16.51
N ALA A 34 19.16 -7.34 16.93
CA ALA A 34 17.86 -6.75 16.64
C ALA A 34 17.79 -5.26 17.04
N ALA A 35 18.43 -4.90 18.15
CA ALA A 35 18.47 -3.52 18.64
C ALA A 35 19.19 -2.57 17.68
N SER A 36 20.30 -3.00 17.05
CA SER A 36 21.02 -2.21 16.02
C SER A 36 20.20 -2.13 14.74
N LEU A 37 19.74 -3.28 14.23
CA LEU A 37 18.98 -3.40 13.00
C LEU A 37 17.68 -2.56 13.02
N LEU A 38 16.99 -2.50 14.16
CA LEU A 38 15.75 -1.74 14.32
C LEU A 38 15.97 -0.28 14.71
N ALA A 39 17.19 0.17 15.03
CA ALA A 39 17.45 1.53 15.55
C ALA A 39 17.26 2.66 14.53
N THR A 40 17.15 2.36 13.22
CA THR A 40 17.04 3.43 12.21
C THR A 40 15.74 4.24 12.39
N PRO A 41 15.73 5.55 12.11
CA PRO A 41 14.53 6.39 12.28
C PRO A 41 13.29 5.86 11.52
N ARG A 42 13.47 5.34 10.30
CA ARG A 42 12.41 4.68 9.50
C ARG A 42 11.82 3.48 10.26
N ARG A 43 12.67 2.56 10.74
CA ARG A 43 12.24 1.34 11.44
C ARG A 43 11.60 1.64 12.79
N GLN A 44 12.11 2.60 13.55
CA GLN A 44 11.47 3.06 14.79
C GLN A 44 10.08 3.69 14.53
N LYS A 45 9.92 4.48 13.46
CA LYS A 45 8.62 5.04 13.06
C LYS A 45 7.62 3.96 12.63
N LEU A 46 8.08 2.93 11.91
CA LEU A 46 7.26 1.76 11.56
C LEU A 46 6.84 0.97 12.80
N LEU A 47 7.76 0.67 13.73
CA LEU A 47 7.45 0.01 15.01
C LEU A 47 6.41 0.80 15.83
N GLU A 48 6.51 2.13 15.83
CA GLU A 48 5.56 3.01 16.50
C GLU A 48 4.18 2.99 15.81
N HIS A 49 4.11 2.99 14.48
CA HIS A 49 2.85 2.81 13.74
C HIS A 49 2.22 1.42 14.01
N ILE A 50 3.02 0.36 14.08
CA ILE A 50 2.57 -0.99 14.42
C ILE A 50 1.98 -0.99 15.84
N TRP A 51 2.68 -0.41 16.83
CA TRP A 51 2.18 -0.28 18.20
C TRP A 51 0.84 0.48 18.26
N GLN A 52 0.77 1.67 17.66
CA GLN A 52 -0.44 2.50 17.64
C GLN A 52 -1.66 1.80 17.02
N ARG A 53 -1.44 0.88 16.07
CA ARG A 53 -2.53 0.13 15.41
C ARG A 53 -3.00 -1.10 16.20
N THR A 54 -2.20 -1.59 17.16
CA THR A 54 -2.57 -2.72 18.04
C THR A 54 -3.32 -2.31 19.31
N SER A 55 -3.28 -1.04 19.70
CA SER A 55 -3.92 -0.51 20.93
C SER A 55 -3.47 -1.16 22.26
N LEU A 56 -2.35 -1.90 22.25
CA LEU A 56 -1.85 -2.63 23.42
C LEU A 56 -0.99 -1.78 24.37
N SER A 57 -0.88 -2.19 25.63
CA SER A 57 0.15 -1.64 26.51
C SER A 57 1.56 -1.95 25.98
N ARG A 58 2.55 -1.09 26.26
CA ARG A 58 3.96 -1.33 25.84
C ARG A 58 4.51 -2.67 26.32
N LYS A 59 4.01 -3.22 27.44
CA LYS A 59 4.38 -4.55 27.95
C LYS A 59 3.82 -5.68 27.09
N GLN A 60 2.52 -5.66 26.78
CA GLN A 60 1.89 -6.64 25.90
C GLN A 60 2.47 -6.55 24.47
N PHE A 61 2.68 -5.33 23.97
CA PHE A 61 3.33 -5.10 22.69
C PHE A 61 4.75 -5.68 22.62
N ALA A 62 5.53 -5.56 23.69
CA ALA A 62 6.88 -6.11 23.75
C ALA A 62 6.89 -7.64 23.55
N VAL A 63 5.94 -8.34 24.18
CA VAL A 63 5.80 -9.80 24.08
C VAL A 63 5.21 -10.21 22.73
N LEU A 64 4.04 -9.65 22.36
CA LEU A 64 3.25 -10.14 21.22
C LEU A 64 3.80 -9.67 19.87
N TYR A 65 4.42 -8.50 19.76
CA TYR A 65 4.82 -7.93 18.46
C TYR A 65 6.31 -7.66 18.39
N ARG A 66 6.89 -7.01 19.41
CA ARG A 66 8.30 -6.63 19.37
C ARG A 66 9.23 -7.85 19.36
N ALA A 67 9.01 -8.85 20.22
CA ALA A 67 9.86 -10.04 20.25
C ALA A 67 9.83 -10.85 18.92
N PRO A 68 8.69 -11.11 18.26
CA PRO A 68 8.67 -11.66 16.91
C PRO A 68 9.38 -10.80 15.85
N LEU A 69 9.26 -9.46 15.92
CA LEU A 69 9.94 -8.55 15.00
C LEU A 69 11.46 -8.49 15.24
N GLU A 70 11.91 -8.60 16.49
CA GLU A 70 13.33 -8.70 16.85
C GLU A 70 13.92 -10.04 16.36
N ARG A 71 13.19 -11.16 16.51
CA ARG A 71 13.55 -12.46 15.92
C ARG A 71 13.58 -12.44 14.39
N TYR A 72 12.63 -11.75 13.74
CA TYR A 72 12.65 -11.54 12.28
C TYR A 72 13.90 -10.77 11.85
N ALA A 73 14.19 -9.63 12.50
CA ALA A 73 15.36 -8.81 12.21
C ALA A 73 16.67 -9.61 12.33
N GLU A 74 16.85 -10.37 13.42
CA GLU A 74 18.05 -11.18 13.63
C GLU A 74 18.20 -12.34 12.64
N LEU A 75 17.10 -12.82 12.05
CA LEU A 75 17.13 -13.87 11.02
C LEU A 75 17.35 -13.32 9.60
N VAL A 76 16.79 -12.15 9.26
CA VAL A 76 16.93 -11.55 7.92
C VAL A 76 18.13 -10.60 7.77
N GLN A 77 18.68 -10.08 8.87
CA GLN A 77 19.91 -9.29 8.90
C GLN A 77 19.92 -8.18 7.81
N ALA A 78 20.97 -8.13 6.98
CA ALA A 78 21.12 -7.20 5.87
C ALA A 78 20.67 -7.79 4.52
N PHE A 79 19.84 -8.84 4.49
CA PHE A 79 19.38 -9.40 3.22
C PHE A 79 18.42 -8.44 2.47
N PRO A 80 18.50 -8.36 1.14
CA PRO A 80 17.52 -7.68 0.29
C PRO A 80 16.25 -8.54 0.10
N ALA A 81 15.10 -7.89 -0.11
CA ALA A 81 13.82 -8.60 -0.35
C ALA A 81 13.63 -9.00 -1.83
N SER A 82 14.38 -8.36 -2.74
CA SER A 82 14.39 -8.62 -4.18
C SER A 82 15.77 -8.33 -4.78
N GLU A 83 16.04 -8.83 -5.99
CA GLU A 83 17.35 -8.68 -6.64
C GLU A 83 17.50 -7.38 -7.42
N SER A 84 16.41 -6.87 -7.99
CA SER A 84 16.41 -5.76 -8.96
C SER A 84 15.19 -4.82 -8.85
N HIS A 85 14.38 -4.99 -7.80
CA HIS A 85 13.11 -4.28 -7.61
C HIS A 85 13.11 -3.51 -6.27
N HIS A 86 11.92 -3.21 -5.75
CA HIS A 86 11.73 -2.64 -4.42
C HIS A 86 12.45 -3.47 -3.36
N HIS A 87 13.07 -2.78 -2.39
CA HIS A 87 13.87 -3.39 -1.34
C HIS A 87 15.09 -4.23 -1.84
N ALA A 88 15.61 -3.98 -3.05
CA ALA A 88 16.87 -4.52 -3.56
C ALA A 88 18.12 -3.81 -3.00
N TYR A 89 18.16 -3.63 -1.68
CA TYR A 89 19.27 -3.00 -0.96
C TYR A 89 19.55 -3.75 0.36
N PRO A 90 20.75 -3.58 0.97
CA PRO A 90 21.07 -4.24 2.23
C PRO A 90 20.08 -3.91 3.35
N GLY A 91 19.45 -4.93 3.91
CA GLY A 91 18.41 -4.81 4.94
C GLY A 91 17.00 -4.56 4.40
N GLY A 92 16.80 -4.54 3.08
CA GLY A 92 15.50 -4.34 2.46
C GLY A 92 14.46 -5.40 2.86
N MET A 93 14.87 -6.63 3.17
CA MET A 93 13.98 -7.67 3.70
C MET A 93 13.36 -7.24 5.04
N LEU A 94 14.12 -6.56 5.91
CA LEU A 94 13.63 -6.05 7.19
C LEU A 94 12.62 -4.91 7.00
N ASP A 95 12.91 -3.98 6.09
CA ASP A 95 12.02 -2.85 5.80
C ASP A 95 10.70 -3.32 5.15
N HIS A 96 10.76 -4.20 4.15
CA HIS A 96 9.61 -4.85 3.51
C HIS A 96 8.70 -5.56 4.53
N GLY A 97 9.29 -6.36 5.43
CA GLY A 97 8.56 -7.07 6.47
C GLY A 97 7.85 -6.12 7.45
N LEU A 98 8.54 -5.07 7.93
CA LEU A 98 7.95 -4.07 8.83
C LEU A 98 6.83 -3.26 8.15
N GLU A 99 6.98 -2.94 6.88
CA GLU A 99 6.01 -2.16 6.11
C GLU A 99 4.74 -2.96 5.85
N ILE A 100 4.84 -4.21 5.39
CA ILE A 100 3.67 -5.06 5.13
C ILE A 100 2.92 -5.38 6.44
N VAL A 101 3.60 -5.55 7.57
CA VAL A 101 2.94 -5.63 8.90
C VAL A 101 2.19 -4.34 9.21
N ALA A 102 2.80 -3.18 9.00
CA ALA A 102 2.15 -1.90 9.26
C ALA A 102 0.91 -1.70 8.35
N TYR A 103 1.00 -2.01 7.05
CA TYR A 103 -0.14 -1.93 6.13
C TYR A 103 -1.24 -2.95 6.49
N ALA A 104 -0.89 -4.21 6.74
CA ALA A 104 -1.87 -5.24 7.10
C ALA A 104 -2.66 -4.87 8.37
N LEU A 105 -2.00 -4.27 9.37
CA LEU A 105 -2.67 -3.73 10.55
C LEU A 105 -3.55 -2.50 10.26
N LYS A 106 -3.16 -1.63 9.30
CA LYS A 106 -4.01 -0.51 8.84
C LYS A 106 -5.27 -1.02 8.15
N LEU A 107 -5.15 -2.06 7.32
CA LEU A 107 -6.29 -2.70 6.63
C LEU A 107 -7.17 -3.48 7.61
N ARG A 108 -6.58 -4.13 8.61
CA ARG A 108 -7.32 -4.82 9.69
C ARG A 108 -8.29 -3.89 10.42
N GLN A 109 -7.96 -2.60 10.58
CA GLN A 109 -8.80 -1.62 11.29
C GLN A 109 -10.14 -1.32 10.60
N SER A 110 -10.27 -1.54 9.29
CA SER A 110 -11.56 -1.35 8.58
C SER A 110 -12.46 -2.60 8.60
N HIS A 111 -12.04 -3.67 9.27
CA HIS A 111 -12.76 -4.95 9.29
C HIS A 111 -13.28 -5.28 10.70
N LEU A 112 -14.39 -6.01 10.77
CA LEU A 112 -14.85 -6.69 11.98
C LEU A 112 -14.63 -8.19 11.78
N LEU A 113 -13.66 -8.77 12.50
CA LEU A 113 -13.27 -10.18 12.39
C LEU A 113 -13.50 -10.91 13.72
N PRO A 114 -13.97 -12.17 13.72
CA PRO A 114 -14.32 -12.97 12.54
C PRO A 114 -15.53 -12.41 11.77
N ILE A 115 -15.54 -12.59 10.44
CA ILE A 115 -16.67 -12.15 9.60
C ILE A 115 -17.90 -13.00 9.94
N GLY A 116 -19.04 -12.35 10.20
CA GLY A 116 -20.30 -13.03 10.51
C GLY A 116 -20.45 -13.53 11.94
N ALA A 117 -19.40 -13.44 12.78
CA ALA A 117 -19.48 -13.70 14.21
C ALA A 117 -20.25 -12.59 14.96
N SER A 118 -20.72 -12.86 16.18
CA SER A 118 -21.41 -11.85 16.99
C SER A 118 -20.44 -10.72 17.42
N PRO A 119 -20.94 -9.51 17.75
CA PRO A 119 -20.06 -8.44 18.26
C PRO A 119 -19.30 -8.81 19.54
N GLU A 120 -19.84 -9.72 20.35
CA GLU A 120 -19.20 -10.24 21.56
C GLU A 120 -18.04 -11.18 21.20
N ASP A 121 -18.25 -12.12 20.28
CA ASP A 121 -17.20 -13.01 19.76
C ASP A 121 -16.10 -12.22 19.03
N GLN A 122 -16.49 -11.22 18.23
CA GLN A 122 -15.55 -10.32 17.54
C GLN A 122 -14.68 -9.54 18.52
N ALA A 123 -15.25 -9.06 19.63
CA ALA A 123 -14.49 -8.41 20.69
C ALA A 123 -13.56 -9.39 21.43
N ALA A 124 -14.07 -10.58 21.78
CA ALA A 124 -13.33 -11.61 22.51
C ALA A 124 -12.13 -12.17 21.73
N GLN A 125 -12.21 -12.21 20.39
CA GLN A 125 -11.13 -12.71 19.53
C GLN A 125 -10.31 -11.59 18.84
N ALA A 126 -10.64 -10.31 19.08
CA ALA A 126 -10.06 -9.17 18.35
C ALA A 126 -8.53 -9.14 18.36
N GLU A 127 -7.91 -9.41 19.53
CA GLU A 127 -6.46 -9.40 19.71
C GLU A 127 -5.79 -10.54 18.91
N ALA A 128 -6.34 -11.76 18.96
CA ALA A 128 -5.83 -12.93 18.25
C ALA A 128 -5.86 -12.73 16.73
N TRP A 129 -6.98 -12.25 16.18
CA TRP A 129 -7.09 -11.92 14.76
C TRP A 129 -6.12 -10.81 14.33
N THR A 130 -5.88 -9.82 15.19
CA THR A 130 -4.95 -8.72 14.90
C THR A 130 -3.48 -9.19 14.93
N ALA A 131 -3.13 -10.05 15.88
CA ALA A 131 -1.82 -10.66 15.99
C ALA A 131 -1.53 -11.59 14.80
N ALA A 132 -2.47 -12.46 14.44
CA ALA A 132 -2.32 -13.38 13.32
C ALA A 132 -2.22 -12.68 11.96
N VAL A 133 -2.95 -11.57 11.74
CA VAL A 133 -2.76 -10.73 10.54
C VAL A 133 -1.34 -10.15 10.49
N ALA A 134 -0.80 -9.67 11.62
CA ALA A 134 0.58 -9.20 11.69
C ALA A 134 1.60 -10.33 11.46
N TYR A 135 1.40 -11.52 12.04
CA TYR A 135 2.32 -12.65 11.85
C TYR A 135 2.30 -13.19 10.44
N ALA A 136 1.13 -13.32 9.83
CA ALA A 136 0.99 -13.72 8.43
C ALA A 136 1.63 -12.69 7.49
N ALA A 137 1.43 -11.40 7.74
CA ALA A 137 2.10 -10.30 7.03
C ALA A 137 3.62 -10.34 7.18
N LEU A 138 4.14 -10.64 8.38
CA LEU A 138 5.58 -10.75 8.64
C LEU A 138 6.21 -11.97 7.95
N LEU A 139 5.49 -13.09 7.94
CA LEU A 139 6.00 -14.39 7.50
C LEU A 139 5.79 -14.68 5.99
N HIS A 140 4.92 -13.95 5.30
CA HIS A 140 4.49 -14.26 3.92
C HIS A 140 5.66 -14.60 2.97
N ASP A 141 6.72 -13.79 3.00
CA ASP A 141 7.90 -13.89 2.15
C ASP A 141 9.13 -14.51 2.83
N ILE A 142 9.07 -14.89 4.11
CA ILE A 142 10.28 -15.26 4.87
C ILE A 142 11.02 -16.46 4.26
N GLY A 143 10.31 -17.37 3.58
CA GLY A 143 10.92 -18.50 2.87
C GLY A 143 11.97 -18.11 1.82
N LYS A 144 11.99 -16.86 1.33
CA LYS A 144 13.01 -16.36 0.40
C LYS A 144 14.43 -16.57 0.93
N ILE A 145 14.66 -16.37 2.24
CA ILE A 145 16.01 -16.56 2.82
C ILE A 145 16.44 -18.03 2.90
N ALA A 146 15.52 -18.98 2.72
CA ALA A 146 15.81 -20.42 2.70
C ALA A 146 16.10 -20.97 1.29
N VAL A 147 15.44 -20.44 0.26
CA VAL A 147 15.51 -20.98 -1.11
C VAL A 147 16.07 -20.03 -2.15
N ASP A 148 15.90 -18.71 -2.00
CA ASP A 148 16.35 -17.72 -2.99
C ASP A 148 17.80 -17.28 -2.75
N LEU A 149 18.27 -17.37 -1.50
CA LEU A 149 19.62 -16.98 -1.10
C LEU A 149 20.56 -18.18 -0.92
N HIS A 150 21.83 -17.94 -1.23
CA HIS A 150 22.97 -18.75 -0.87
C HIS A 150 23.82 -17.94 0.10
N VAL A 151 23.91 -18.40 1.36
CA VAL A 151 24.59 -17.68 2.46
C VAL A 151 25.76 -18.53 2.94
N GLU A 152 26.94 -17.92 2.96
CA GLU A 152 28.21 -18.56 3.34
C GLU A 152 28.79 -17.82 4.56
N LEU A 153 29.19 -18.59 5.57
CA LEU A 153 29.83 -18.08 6.78
C LEU A 153 31.35 -17.88 6.58
N ALA A 154 31.98 -17.17 7.51
CA ALA A 154 33.42 -16.90 7.49
C ALA A 154 34.31 -18.16 7.50
N ASP A 155 33.79 -19.31 7.94
CA ASP A 155 34.45 -20.62 7.90
C ASP A 155 34.24 -21.39 6.58
N GLY A 156 33.54 -20.79 5.61
CA GLY A 156 33.20 -21.39 4.32
C GLY A 156 32.03 -22.39 4.38
N SER A 157 31.38 -22.55 5.54
CA SER A 157 30.18 -23.38 5.65
C SER A 157 28.92 -22.65 5.18
N LEU A 158 27.93 -23.42 4.73
CA LEU A 158 26.64 -22.88 4.33
C LEU A 158 25.76 -22.64 5.55
N TRP A 159 25.22 -21.42 5.67
CA TRP A 159 24.17 -21.14 6.63
C TRP A 159 22.81 -21.55 6.06
N HIS A 160 21.96 -22.06 6.95
CA HIS A 160 20.56 -22.31 6.66
C HIS A 160 19.70 -21.68 7.76
N PRO A 161 18.59 -21.01 7.41
CA PRO A 161 17.79 -20.24 8.38
C PRO A 161 17.11 -21.09 9.46
N TRP A 162 16.96 -22.41 9.26
CA TRP A 162 16.49 -23.33 10.31
C TRP A 162 17.53 -23.62 11.39
N TYR A 163 18.79 -23.17 11.25
CA TYR A 163 19.78 -23.16 12.34
C TYR A 163 19.64 -21.94 13.26
N GLY A 164 18.74 -20.99 12.94
CA GLY A 164 18.56 -19.74 13.68
C GLY A 164 19.45 -18.60 13.19
N PRO A 165 19.54 -17.50 13.95
CA PRO A 165 20.26 -16.29 13.57
C PRO A 165 21.73 -16.48 13.17
N LEU A 166 22.25 -15.51 12.42
CA LEU A 166 23.66 -15.45 12.05
C LEU A 166 24.51 -15.02 13.24
N HIS A 167 25.54 -15.82 13.58
CA HIS A 167 26.47 -15.54 14.69
C HIS A 167 27.93 -15.34 14.23
N GLN A 168 28.22 -15.57 12.94
CA GLN A 168 29.54 -15.37 12.33
C GLN A 168 29.44 -14.36 11.19
N PRO A 169 30.53 -13.66 10.82
CA PRO A 169 30.56 -12.87 9.59
C PRO A 169 30.15 -13.74 8.39
N TYR A 170 29.40 -13.15 7.46
CA TYR A 170 28.73 -13.87 6.38
C TYR A 170 28.78 -13.08 5.08
N ARG A 171 28.63 -13.79 3.95
CA ARG A 171 28.32 -13.21 2.64
C ARG A 171 27.14 -13.93 2.04
N PHE A 172 26.43 -13.28 1.13
CA PHE A 172 25.32 -13.89 0.43
C PHE A 172 25.34 -13.52 -1.05
N ARG A 173 24.65 -14.36 -1.84
CA ARG A 173 24.29 -14.11 -3.23
C ARG A 173 22.93 -14.72 -3.51
N TYR A 174 22.26 -14.26 -4.56
CA TYR A 174 21.11 -14.97 -5.10
C TYR A 174 21.52 -16.31 -5.71
N ARG A 175 20.58 -17.25 -5.72
CA ARG A 175 20.71 -18.51 -6.45
C ARG A 175 20.27 -18.34 -7.90
N ASP A 176 20.99 -19.01 -8.78
CA ASP A 176 20.74 -18.95 -10.23
C ASP A 176 19.55 -19.83 -10.64
N ASP A 177 19.22 -20.84 -9.81
CA ASP A 177 18.17 -21.86 -9.98
C ASP A 177 16.87 -21.56 -9.17
N ARG A 178 16.55 -20.28 -8.96
CA ARG A 178 15.37 -19.86 -8.18
C ARG A 178 14.04 -20.27 -8.83
N GLU A 179 13.26 -21.07 -8.12
CA GLU A 179 11.86 -21.31 -8.43
C GLU A 179 10.96 -20.36 -7.63
N TYR A 180 10.44 -19.31 -8.27
CA TYR A 180 9.73 -18.21 -7.58
C TYR A 180 8.53 -18.64 -6.72
N ARG A 181 7.88 -19.78 -7.02
CA ARG A 181 6.76 -20.29 -6.19
C ARG A 181 7.21 -21.03 -4.93
N LEU A 182 8.49 -21.42 -4.85
CA LEU A 182 9.00 -22.28 -3.79
C LEU A 182 9.15 -21.54 -2.46
N HIS A 183 9.42 -20.23 -2.45
CA HIS A 183 9.55 -19.48 -1.19
C HIS A 183 8.27 -19.51 -0.35
N SER A 184 7.10 -19.45 -0.98
CA SER A 184 5.80 -19.50 -0.29
C SER A 184 5.59 -20.82 0.47
N ALA A 185 6.07 -21.94 -0.08
CA ALA A 185 6.09 -23.23 0.61
C ALA A 185 7.22 -23.32 1.64
N ALA A 186 8.38 -22.71 1.36
CA ALA A 186 9.55 -22.71 2.26
C ALA A 186 9.35 -21.88 3.54
N THR A 187 8.38 -20.95 3.58
CA THR A 187 7.92 -20.27 4.81
C THR A 187 7.57 -21.28 5.92
N GLY A 188 7.06 -22.46 5.54
CA GLY A 188 6.80 -23.58 6.45
C GLY A 188 8.00 -24.08 7.26
N LEU A 189 9.23 -23.80 6.81
CA LEU A 189 10.47 -24.16 7.52
C LEU A 189 10.80 -23.20 8.69
N LEU A 190 10.22 -22.00 8.70
CA LEU A 190 10.73 -20.87 9.47
C LEU A 190 9.74 -20.24 10.47
N TYR A 191 8.44 -20.50 10.39
CA TYR A 191 7.48 -19.86 11.32
C TYR A 191 7.80 -20.14 12.79
N ARG A 192 8.36 -21.32 13.14
CA ARG A 192 8.82 -21.65 14.51
C ARG A 192 10.08 -20.93 14.99
N GLN A 193 10.84 -20.29 14.09
CA GLN A 193 11.96 -19.42 14.49
C GLN A 193 11.46 -18.06 15.00
N LEU A 194 10.22 -17.67 14.66
CA LEU A 194 9.65 -16.34 14.94
C LEU A 194 8.43 -16.39 15.86
N LEU A 195 7.59 -17.41 15.73
CA LEU A 195 6.47 -17.69 16.62
C LEU A 195 6.93 -18.79 17.59
N ASP A 196 7.09 -18.42 18.85
CA ASP A 196 7.38 -19.37 19.92
C ASP A 196 6.15 -20.22 20.26
N THR A 197 6.34 -21.23 21.13
CA THR A 197 5.25 -22.15 21.46
C THR A 197 4.07 -21.45 22.13
N GLN A 198 4.30 -20.43 22.97
CA GLN A 198 3.22 -19.72 23.67
C GLN A 198 2.31 -18.98 22.68
N LEU A 199 2.89 -18.36 21.65
CA LEU A 199 2.13 -17.72 20.57
C LEU A 199 1.36 -18.73 19.73
N LEU A 200 1.96 -19.88 19.41
CA LEU A 200 1.30 -20.92 18.59
C LEU A 200 0.18 -21.63 19.37
N ASP A 201 0.41 -21.96 20.64
CA ASP A 201 -0.59 -22.56 21.53
C ASP A 201 -1.81 -21.61 21.65
N TRP A 202 -1.57 -20.33 21.99
CA TRP A 202 -2.61 -19.30 22.09
C TRP A 202 -3.42 -19.12 20.80
N LEU A 203 -2.77 -19.05 19.63
CA LEU A 203 -3.48 -18.90 18.35
C LEU A 203 -4.27 -20.16 17.96
N SER A 204 -3.86 -21.34 18.42
CA SER A 204 -4.53 -22.60 18.09
C SER A 204 -5.87 -22.80 18.79
N ASP A 205 -6.10 -22.12 19.92
CA ASP A 205 -7.39 -22.11 20.62
C ASP A 205 -8.50 -21.45 19.77
N TYR A 206 -8.15 -20.54 18.86
CA TYR A 206 -9.09 -19.84 17.98
C TYR A 206 -9.29 -20.62 16.66
N ARG A 207 -10.18 -21.61 16.70
CA ARG A 207 -10.47 -22.55 15.58
C ARG A 207 -10.71 -21.86 14.23
N ASP A 208 -11.50 -20.79 14.20
CA ASP A 208 -11.85 -20.05 12.98
C ASP A 208 -10.69 -19.23 12.41
N LEU A 209 -9.68 -18.94 13.22
CA LEU A 209 -8.46 -18.22 12.86
C LEU A 209 -7.33 -19.16 12.46
N TRP A 210 -7.20 -20.28 13.16
CA TRP A 210 -6.08 -21.21 13.04
C TRP A 210 -5.94 -21.81 11.64
N GLY A 211 -7.06 -22.25 11.03
CA GLY A 211 -7.08 -22.76 9.65
C GLY A 211 -6.58 -21.72 8.63
N PRO A 212 -7.20 -20.53 8.54
CA PRO A 212 -6.75 -19.44 7.68
C PRO A 212 -5.28 -19.04 7.87
N LEU A 213 -4.80 -18.98 9.12
CA LEU A 213 -3.39 -18.68 9.41
C LEU A 213 -2.45 -19.74 8.81
N LEU A 214 -2.74 -21.04 9.02
CA LEU A 214 -1.94 -22.12 8.45
C LEU A 214 -1.94 -22.10 6.91
N TYR A 215 -3.07 -21.76 6.27
CA TYR A 215 -3.11 -21.63 4.82
C TYR A 215 -2.22 -20.50 4.30
N VAL A 216 -2.16 -19.32 4.96
CA VAL A 216 -1.20 -18.28 4.55
C VAL A 216 0.24 -18.73 4.76
N LEU A 217 0.56 -19.37 5.89
CA LEU A 217 1.92 -19.86 6.17
C LEU A 217 2.37 -20.99 5.22
N ALA A 218 1.44 -21.65 4.54
CA ALA A 218 1.69 -22.63 3.47
C ALA A 218 1.66 -22.01 2.05
N GLY A 219 1.49 -20.69 1.93
CA GLY A 219 1.39 -20.00 0.64
C GLY A 219 0.04 -20.14 -0.09
N GLN A 220 -0.96 -20.72 0.55
CA GLN A 220 -2.28 -21.03 -0.01
C GLN A 220 -3.30 -19.92 0.29
N TYR A 221 -2.98 -18.69 -0.13
CA TYR A 221 -3.79 -17.48 0.14
C TYR A 221 -5.27 -17.62 -0.25
N GLU A 222 -5.57 -18.38 -1.31
CA GLU A 222 -6.95 -18.66 -1.78
C GLU A 222 -7.81 -19.44 -0.77
N HIS A 223 -7.18 -20.18 0.14
CA HIS A 223 -7.87 -20.94 1.21
C HIS A 223 -7.84 -20.21 2.56
N ALA A 224 -7.17 -19.05 2.64
CA ALA A 224 -7.03 -18.26 3.85
C ALA A 224 -8.10 -17.16 4.03
N GLY A 225 -9.02 -17.01 3.08
CA GLY A 225 -10.07 -16.00 3.11
C GLY A 225 -9.54 -14.59 3.40
N VAL A 226 -10.23 -13.85 4.27
CA VAL A 226 -9.87 -12.47 4.64
C VAL A 226 -8.45 -12.31 5.16
N LEU A 227 -7.87 -13.32 5.81
CA LEU A 227 -6.49 -13.23 6.33
C LEU A 227 -5.47 -13.28 5.17
N GLY A 228 -5.73 -14.10 4.16
CA GLY A 228 -4.97 -14.09 2.90
C GLY A 228 -5.18 -12.81 2.10
N GLU A 229 -6.41 -12.32 2.00
CA GLU A 229 -6.75 -11.07 1.31
C GLU A 229 -6.02 -9.86 1.91
N LEU A 230 -6.02 -9.73 3.25
CA LEU A 230 -5.36 -8.63 3.96
C LEU A 230 -3.85 -8.60 3.71
N VAL A 231 -3.18 -9.76 3.73
CA VAL A 231 -1.75 -9.86 3.41
C VAL A 231 -1.50 -9.52 1.94
N VAL A 232 -2.31 -10.05 1.02
CA VAL A 232 -2.24 -9.78 -0.42
C VAL A 232 -2.46 -8.31 -0.77
N GLN A 233 -3.30 -7.58 -0.02
CA GLN A 233 -3.52 -6.15 -0.19
C GLN A 233 -2.39 -5.31 0.42
N ALA A 234 -1.87 -5.71 1.59
CA ALA A 234 -0.76 -5.03 2.26
C ALA A 234 0.54 -5.06 1.45
N ASP A 235 0.87 -6.23 0.87
CA ASP A 235 1.95 -6.44 -0.11
C ASP A 235 1.89 -5.43 -1.27
N ARG A 236 0.74 -5.36 -1.95
CA ARG A 236 0.53 -4.38 -3.04
C ARG A 236 0.65 -2.93 -2.59
N ALA A 237 0.14 -2.60 -1.40
CA ALA A 237 0.16 -1.24 -0.88
C ALA A 237 1.59 -0.75 -0.59
N SER A 238 2.45 -1.63 -0.09
CA SER A 238 3.89 -1.37 0.10
C SER A 238 4.56 -1.00 -1.23
N VAL A 239 4.43 -1.87 -2.24
CA VAL A 239 5.01 -1.68 -3.58
C VAL A 239 4.48 -0.42 -4.26
N ALA A 240 3.18 -0.16 -4.19
CA ALA A 240 2.55 1.00 -4.83
C ALA A 240 3.01 2.34 -4.23
N GLN A 241 3.23 2.39 -2.91
CA GLN A 241 3.64 3.63 -2.23
C GLN A 241 5.07 4.04 -2.59
N GLU A 242 6.03 3.10 -2.67
CA GLU A 242 7.41 3.42 -3.10
C GLU A 242 7.51 3.77 -4.59
N LEU A 243 6.60 3.27 -5.45
CA LEU A 243 6.51 3.65 -6.87
C LEU A 243 5.90 5.04 -7.12
N GLY A 244 5.50 5.77 -6.07
CA GLY A 244 4.79 7.05 -6.21
C GLY A 244 3.34 6.91 -6.71
N GLY A 245 2.77 5.71 -6.64
CA GLY A 245 1.38 5.44 -6.97
C GLY A 245 0.44 5.72 -5.80
N ASP A 246 -0.86 5.89 -6.10
CA ASP A 246 -1.91 6.00 -5.07
C ASP A 246 -2.25 4.60 -4.51
N PRO A 247 -2.01 4.32 -3.21
CA PRO A 247 -2.29 3.01 -2.63
C PRO A 247 -3.77 2.63 -2.70
N ALA A 248 -4.70 3.60 -2.67
CA ALA A 248 -6.13 3.33 -2.80
C ALA A 248 -6.48 2.76 -4.19
N ARG A 249 -5.84 3.28 -5.25
CA ARG A 249 -6.00 2.80 -6.62
C ARG A 249 -5.33 1.44 -6.84
N ALA A 250 -4.18 1.18 -6.21
CA ALA A 250 -3.50 -0.12 -6.28
C ALA A 250 -4.28 -1.24 -5.56
N MET A 251 -4.98 -0.92 -4.47
CA MET A 251 -5.84 -1.86 -3.76
C MET A 251 -7.10 -2.23 -4.56
N ALA A 252 -7.66 -1.29 -5.33
CA ALA A 252 -8.86 -1.51 -6.15
C ALA A 252 -8.64 -2.40 -7.38
N ALA A 253 -7.39 -2.65 -7.80
CA ALA A 253 -7.05 -3.47 -8.96
C ALA A 253 -6.95 -4.97 -8.60
N PRO A 254 -7.77 -5.88 -9.16
CA PRO A 254 -7.64 -7.32 -8.86
C PRO A 254 -6.33 -7.93 -9.39
N LYS A 255 -5.64 -8.79 -8.60
CA LYS A 255 -4.37 -9.45 -9.00
C LYS A 255 -4.48 -10.22 -10.33
N HIS A 256 -5.66 -10.75 -10.66
CA HIS A 256 -5.91 -11.42 -11.95
C HIS A 256 -6.39 -10.50 -13.08
N ALA A 257 -6.78 -9.25 -12.81
CA ALA A 257 -7.30 -8.36 -13.86
C ALA A 257 -6.23 -8.00 -14.88
N LEU A 258 -5.04 -7.56 -14.45
CA LEU A 258 -3.97 -7.17 -15.37
C LEU A 258 -3.39 -8.37 -16.12
N GLN A 259 -3.06 -9.47 -15.44
CA GLN A 259 -2.57 -10.70 -16.08
C GLN A 259 -3.57 -11.25 -17.12
N ARG A 260 -4.87 -11.31 -16.77
CA ARG A 260 -5.91 -11.74 -17.69
C ARG A 260 -6.08 -10.78 -18.86
N LYS A 261 -6.09 -9.46 -18.62
CA LYS A 261 -6.17 -8.45 -19.68
C LYS A 261 -4.97 -8.51 -20.63
N LEU A 262 -3.75 -8.70 -20.12
CA LEU A 262 -2.54 -8.90 -20.92
C LEU A 262 -2.64 -10.16 -21.78
N LEU A 263 -3.11 -11.28 -21.21
CA LEU A 263 -3.26 -12.55 -21.92
C LEU A 263 -4.39 -12.51 -22.96
N ASP A 264 -5.55 -11.97 -22.60
CA ASP A 264 -6.71 -11.80 -23.50
C ASP A 264 -6.40 -10.81 -24.63
N GLY A 265 -5.68 -9.72 -24.33
CA GLY A 265 -5.15 -8.79 -25.33
C GLY A 265 -4.11 -9.43 -26.25
N LEU A 266 -3.21 -10.26 -25.72
CA LEU A 266 -2.23 -10.99 -26.53
C LEU A 266 -2.89 -12.04 -27.44
N ARG A 267 -3.92 -12.74 -26.94
CA ARG A 267 -4.75 -13.65 -27.74
C ARG A 267 -5.53 -12.92 -28.84
N TYR A 268 -6.10 -11.75 -28.54
CA TYR A 268 -6.72 -10.89 -29.55
C TYR A 268 -5.72 -10.50 -30.64
N LEU A 269 -4.54 -10.01 -30.25
CA LEU A 269 -3.51 -9.61 -31.21
C LEU A 269 -3.06 -10.79 -32.10
N LEU A 270 -2.85 -11.98 -31.52
CA LEU A 270 -2.42 -13.17 -32.27
C LEU A 270 -3.51 -13.75 -33.19
N LYS A 271 -4.76 -13.31 -33.03
CA LYS A 271 -5.89 -13.71 -33.87
C LYS A 271 -6.22 -12.67 -34.94
N GLU A 272 -6.19 -11.39 -34.61
CA GLU A 272 -6.75 -10.32 -35.45
C GLU A 272 -5.69 -9.32 -36.00
N GLU A 273 -4.52 -9.17 -35.37
CA GLU A 273 -3.54 -8.10 -35.72
C GLU A 273 -2.11 -8.57 -36.06
N LEU A 274 -1.64 -9.71 -35.55
CA LEU A 274 -0.26 -10.19 -35.70
C LEU A 274 -0.19 -11.26 -36.79
N LYS A 275 0.67 -11.03 -37.79
CA LYS A 275 0.86 -11.97 -38.90
C LYS A 275 1.95 -12.99 -38.56
N LEU A 276 1.54 -14.22 -38.24
CA LEU A 276 2.45 -15.32 -37.96
C LEU A 276 2.88 -16.05 -39.25
N ASN A 277 4.09 -16.63 -39.24
CA ASN A 277 4.58 -17.60 -40.24
C ASN A 277 4.52 -17.13 -41.71
N GLN A 278 4.62 -15.82 -41.96
CA GLN A 278 4.66 -15.26 -43.32
C GLN A 278 6.04 -15.49 -43.98
N PRO A 279 6.11 -15.61 -45.32
CA PRO A 279 7.36 -15.89 -46.02
C PRO A 279 8.40 -14.76 -45.99
N GLU A 280 7.98 -13.53 -45.67
CA GLU A 280 8.84 -12.34 -45.61
C GLU A 280 8.68 -11.63 -44.25
N ALA A 281 7.92 -10.55 -44.16
CA ALA A 281 7.69 -9.82 -42.92
C ALA A 281 6.61 -10.50 -42.05
N SER A 282 7.06 -11.21 -41.01
CA SER A 282 6.20 -11.75 -39.94
C SER A 282 6.29 -10.92 -38.66
N ASP A 283 5.19 -10.83 -37.92
CA ASP A 283 5.18 -10.34 -36.54
C ASP A 283 5.64 -11.41 -35.53
N GLY A 284 5.66 -12.68 -35.96
CA GLY A 284 6.17 -13.81 -35.18
C GLY A 284 6.18 -15.15 -35.90
N TRP A 285 6.78 -16.15 -35.26
CA TRP A 285 6.96 -17.51 -35.77
C TRP A 285 6.57 -18.54 -34.71
N LEU A 286 5.75 -19.53 -35.10
CA LEU A 286 5.33 -20.63 -34.23
C LEU A 286 6.14 -21.88 -34.56
N THR A 287 7.10 -22.27 -33.73
CA THR A 287 7.78 -23.58 -33.80
C THR A 287 6.94 -24.65 -33.09
N GLU A 288 7.37 -25.92 -33.07
CA GLU A 288 6.65 -26.99 -32.35
C GLU A 288 6.63 -26.79 -30.83
N ASP A 289 7.71 -26.23 -30.27
CA ASP A 289 7.93 -26.04 -28.85
C ASP A 289 7.56 -24.63 -28.33
N ALA A 290 7.65 -23.60 -29.18
CA ALA A 290 7.58 -22.20 -28.75
C ALA A 290 6.90 -21.28 -29.77
N LEU A 291 6.27 -20.22 -29.25
CA LEU A 291 5.85 -19.06 -30.03
C LEU A 291 6.90 -17.95 -29.86
N TRP A 292 7.38 -17.41 -30.97
CA TRP A 292 8.39 -16.36 -31.02
C TRP A 292 7.79 -15.09 -31.61
N LEU A 293 7.73 -13.99 -30.85
CA LEU A 293 7.11 -12.73 -31.28
C LEU A 293 8.13 -11.60 -31.35
N VAL A 294 8.07 -10.75 -32.38
CA VAL A 294 8.98 -9.61 -32.52
C VAL A 294 8.75 -8.63 -31.37
N SER A 295 9.73 -8.52 -30.48
CA SER A 295 9.59 -7.90 -29.15
C SER A 295 9.02 -6.48 -29.17
N LYS A 296 9.54 -5.62 -30.05
CA LYS A 296 9.03 -4.25 -30.21
C LYS A 296 7.58 -4.24 -30.69
N THR A 297 7.27 -4.97 -31.76
CA THR A 297 5.96 -4.96 -32.42
C THR A 297 4.85 -5.46 -31.52
N VAL A 298 5.07 -6.58 -30.82
CA VAL A 298 4.06 -7.12 -29.88
C VAL A 298 3.83 -6.18 -28.70
N SER A 299 4.88 -5.56 -28.13
CA SER A 299 4.70 -4.62 -27.00
C SER A 299 4.04 -3.31 -27.38
N ASP A 300 4.37 -2.74 -28.55
CA ASP A 300 3.74 -1.52 -29.03
C ASP A 300 2.25 -1.74 -29.35
N LYS A 301 1.90 -2.84 -30.05
CA LYS A 301 0.50 -3.23 -30.32
C LYS A 301 -0.26 -3.57 -29.02
N LEU A 302 0.34 -4.32 -28.09
CA LEU A 302 -0.32 -4.72 -26.83
C LEU A 302 -0.59 -3.51 -25.94
N ARG A 303 0.36 -2.57 -25.82
CA ARG A 303 0.13 -1.32 -25.09
C ARG A 303 -1.00 -0.50 -25.75
N ALA A 304 -0.99 -0.37 -27.08
CA ALA A 304 -2.03 0.38 -27.80
C ALA A 304 -3.43 -0.24 -27.60
N HIS A 305 -3.56 -1.56 -27.71
CA HIS A 305 -4.80 -2.30 -27.51
C HIS A 305 -5.34 -2.16 -26.08
N LEU A 306 -4.48 -2.27 -25.06
CA LEU A 306 -4.91 -2.15 -23.67
C LEU A 306 -5.28 -0.70 -23.30
N LEU A 307 -4.57 0.29 -23.85
CA LEU A 307 -4.90 1.71 -23.66
C LEU A 307 -6.24 2.06 -24.31
N SER A 308 -6.56 1.52 -25.50
CA SER A 308 -7.84 1.77 -26.17
C SER A 308 -9.04 1.19 -25.41
N GLN A 309 -8.82 0.20 -24.55
CA GLN A 309 -9.81 -0.37 -23.63
C GLN A 309 -9.92 0.38 -22.29
N GLY A 310 -9.21 1.50 -22.10
CA GLY A 310 -9.26 2.28 -20.86
C GLY A 310 -8.67 1.55 -19.65
N ILE A 311 -7.68 0.68 -19.86
CA ILE A 311 -7.06 -0.10 -18.79
C ILE A 311 -5.95 0.74 -18.13
N ASP A 312 -6.19 1.22 -16.91
CA ASP A 312 -5.16 1.86 -16.09
C ASP A 312 -4.07 0.87 -15.66
N GLY A 313 -2.83 1.36 -15.49
CA GLY A 313 -1.69 0.59 -14.99
C GLY A 313 -0.82 -0.11 -16.06
N ILE A 314 -1.02 0.19 -17.34
CA ILE A 314 -0.18 -0.36 -18.43
C ILE A 314 1.22 0.31 -18.39
N PRO A 315 2.32 -0.46 -18.53
CA PRO A 315 3.66 0.12 -18.50
C PRO A 315 3.93 1.10 -19.67
N ALA A 316 4.52 2.25 -19.34
CA ALA A 316 4.74 3.35 -20.29
C ALA A 316 5.77 3.06 -21.41
N ASN A 317 6.61 2.03 -21.26
CA ASN A 317 7.65 1.67 -22.23
C ASN A 317 7.75 0.15 -22.42
N ASN A 318 8.35 -0.28 -23.54
CA ASN A 318 8.41 -1.70 -23.92
C ASN A 318 9.24 -2.55 -22.94
N THR A 319 10.29 -1.99 -22.35
CA THR A 319 11.11 -2.69 -21.33
C THR A 319 10.27 -3.08 -20.12
N ALA A 320 9.42 -2.17 -19.63
CA ALA A 320 8.53 -2.45 -18.52
C ALA A 320 7.37 -3.40 -18.92
N VAL A 321 6.92 -3.39 -20.18
CA VAL A 321 6.00 -4.44 -20.71
C VAL A 321 6.67 -5.81 -20.70
N PHE A 322 7.95 -5.92 -21.10
CA PHE A 322 8.68 -7.19 -21.07
C PHE A 322 8.77 -7.76 -19.64
N ASN A 323 9.14 -6.92 -18.67
CA ASN A 323 9.23 -7.32 -17.26
C ASN A 323 7.86 -7.80 -16.75
N VAL A 324 6.79 -7.02 -16.93
CA VAL A 324 5.44 -7.42 -16.48
C VAL A 324 4.95 -8.73 -17.13
N LEU A 325 5.28 -8.98 -18.40
CA LEU A 325 4.97 -10.26 -19.05
C LEU A 325 5.82 -11.42 -18.46
N GLN A 326 7.06 -11.16 -18.06
CA GLN A 326 7.96 -12.13 -17.42
C GLN A 326 7.53 -12.43 -15.96
N ASP A 327 7.22 -11.40 -15.17
CA ASP A 327 6.80 -11.50 -13.76
C ASP A 327 5.49 -12.29 -13.60
N HIS A 328 4.59 -12.17 -14.58
CA HIS A 328 3.36 -12.96 -14.66
C HIS A 328 3.54 -14.35 -15.28
N GLY A 329 4.77 -14.78 -15.58
CA GLY A 329 5.08 -16.11 -16.11
C GLY A 329 4.59 -16.37 -17.53
N MET A 330 4.31 -15.31 -18.32
CA MET A 330 3.85 -15.45 -19.71
C MET A 330 5.01 -15.61 -20.71
N LEU A 331 6.23 -15.27 -20.31
CA LEU A 331 7.45 -15.42 -21.13
C LEU A 331 8.34 -16.57 -20.64
N GLN A 332 8.96 -17.27 -21.58
CA GLN A 332 10.07 -18.19 -21.33
C GLN A 332 11.39 -17.38 -21.34
N PRO A 333 12.10 -17.24 -20.21
CA PRO A 333 13.29 -16.40 -20.11
C PRO A 333 14.50 -17.02 -20.83
N THR A 334 15.46 -16.18 -21.21
CA THR A 334 16.79 -16.63 -21.69
C THR A 334 17.55 -17.39 -20.61
N LEU A 335 18.66 -18.04 -20.99
CA LEU A 335 19.59 -18.68 -20.05
C LEU A 335 20.16 -17.70 -19.01
N ASP A 336 20.22 -16.40 -19.32
CA ASP A 336 20.62 -15.31 -18.40
C ASP A 336 19.44 -14.73 -17.58
N GLY A 337 18.25 -15.34 -17.63
CA GLY A 337 17.06 -14.84 -16.93
C GLY A 337 16.40 -13.61 -17.56
N LYS A 338 16.70 -13.24 -18.82
CA LYS A 338 16.14 -12.03 -19.48
C LYS A 338 14.90 -12.35 -20.31
N ALA A 339 13.97 -11.39 -20.44
CA ALA A 339 12.75 -11.54 -21.25
C ALA A 339 12.98 -11.65 -22.77
N VAL A 340 14.04 -11.01 -23.30
CA VAL A 340 14.25 -10.84 -24.75
C VAL A 340 15.37 -11.75 -25.24
N TRP A 341 15.02 -12.63 -26.19
CA TRP A 341 15.95 -13.48 -26.93
C TRP A 341 16.51 -12.73 -28.14
N ARG A 342 17.74 -13.08 -28.54
CA ARG A 342 18.24 -12.79 -29.88
C ARG A 342 18.32 -14.11 -30.66
N ALA A 343 17.66 -14.16 -31.79
CA ALA A 343 17.58 -15.38 -32.60
C ALA A 343 17.53 -15.05 -34.09
N THR A 344 18.18 -15.90 -34.86
CA THR A 344 18.22 -15.86 -36.32
C THR A 344 17.14 -16.79 -36.89
N VAL A 345 16.22 -16.21 -37.65
CA VAL A 345 15.14 -16.94 -38.32
C VAL A 345 15.56 -17.24 -39.76
N THR A 346 15.45 -18.49 -40.17
CA THR A 346 15.75 -18.97 -41.53
C THR A 346 14.51 -19.56 -42.16
N SER A 347 14.04 -19.01 -43.28
CA SER A 347 12.91 -19.56 -44.04
C SER A 347 13.34 -20.74 -44.91
N ASN A 348 12.36 -21.57 -45.31
CA ASN A 348 12.58 -22.65 -46.27
C ASN A 348 13.05 -22.18 -47.66
N ALA A 349 12.88 -20.90 -47.99
CA ALA A 349 13.40 -20.25 -49.21
C ALA A 349 14.84 -19.72 -49.06
N GLY A 350 15.49 -19.93 -47.90
CA GLY A 350 16.87 -19.50 -47.64
C GLY A 350 17.02 -18.06 -47.16
N TRP A 351 15.93 -17.30 -47.01
CA TRP A 351 15.99 -15.97 -46.37
C TRP A 351 16.33 -16.12 -44.89
N THR A 352 17.30 -15.34 -44.41
CA THR A 352 17.83 -15.43 -43.05
C THR A 352 17.96 -14.04 -42.44
N HIS A 353 17.43 -13.82 -41.23
CA HIS A 353 17.53 -12.53 -40.54
C HIS A 353 17.47 -12.69 -39.01
N SER A 354 18.26 -11.88 -38.29
CA SER A 354 18.32 -11.90 -36.82
C SER A 354 17.34 -10.90 -36.20
N PHE A 355 16.61 -11.32 -35.16
CA PHE A 355 15.58 -10.54 -34.50
C PHE A 355 15.73 -10.55 -32.97
N THR A 356 15.14 -9.54 -32.33
CA THR A 356 14.87 -9.54 -30.88
C THR A 356 13.46 -10.05 -30.61
N LEU A 357 13.35 -11.21 -29.98
CA LEU A 357 12.11 -11.97 -29.86
C LEU A 357 11.70 -12.17 -28.39
N LEU A 358 10.40 -12.21 -28.13
CA LEU A 358 9.84 -12.79 -26.92
C LEU A 358 9.47 -14.24 -27.21
N ARG A 359 9.80 -15.15 -26.28
CA ARG A 359 9.47 -16.58 -26.39
C ARG A 359 8.33 -16.91 -25.43
N LEU A 360 7.30 -17.59 -25.89
CA LEU A 360 6.13 -17.97 -25.12
C LEU A 360 5.80 -19.46 -25.32
N ALA A 361 5.23 -20.09 -24.30
CA ALA A 361 4.67 -21.43 -24.44
C ALA A 361 3.37 -21.37 -25.29
N PRO A 362 3.24 -22.15 -26.37
CA PRO A 362 2.06 -22.10 -27.25
C PRO A 362 0.73 -22.37 -26.54
N ALA A 363 0.76 -23.22 -25.50
CA ALA A 363 -0.38 -23.57 -24.65
C ALA A 363 -0.92 -22.40 -23.80
N LEU A 364 -0.21 -21.27 -23.70
CA LEU A 364 -0.76 -20.05 -23.09
C LEU A 364 -1.80 -19.38 -24.02
N ILE A 365 -1.63 -19.53 -25.32
CA ILE A 365 -2.42 -18.83 -26.34
C ILE A 365 -3.51 -19.73 -26.92
N TRP A 366 -3.16 -20.96 -27.32
CA TRP A 366 -4.07 -21.87 -28.02
C TRP A 366 -4.28 -23.18 -27.25
N GLU A 367 -5.53 -23.64 -27.24
CA GLU A 367 -5.87 -25.02 -26.89
C GLU A 367 -5.35 -26.00 -27.94
N ALA A 368 -5.19 -27.28 -27.56
CA ALA A 368 -4.51 -28.30 -28.39
C ALA A 368 -5.14 -28.52 -29.79
N GLY A 369 -6.41 -28.16 -29.99
CA GLY A 369 -7.11 -28.25 -31.28
C GLY A 369 -7.19 -26.95 -32.10
N GLU A 370 -6.80 -25.80 -31.53
CA GLU A 370 -6.93 -24.47 -32.17
C GLU A 370 -5.59 -23.90 -32.66
N ARG A 371 -4.51 -24.67 -32.52
CA ARG A 371 -3.14 -24.23 -32.79
C ARG A 371 -2.86 -24.13 -34.31
N PRO A 372 -2.33 -22.99 -34.82
CA PRO A 372 -1.90 -22.87 -36.21
C PRO A 372 -0.78 -23.84 -36.60
N ALA A 373 -0.65 -24.12 -37.90
CA ALA A 373 0.43 -24.96 -38.43
C ALA A 373 1.82 -24.37 -38.07
N PRO A 374 2.80 -25.20 -37.64
CA PRO A 374 4.15 -24.75 -37.35
C PRO A 374 4.85 -24.11 -38.56
N PHE A 375 5.78 -23.20 -38.28
CA PHE A 375 6.65 -22.59 -39.27
C PHE A 375 7.55 -23.66 -39.92
N ALA A 376 7.59 -23.70 -41.25
CA ALA A 376 8.39 -24.66 -42.00
C ALA A 376 9.90 -24.32 -42.08
N GLY A 377 10.31 -23.18 -41.53
CA GLY A 377 11.71 -22.80 -41.38
C GLY A 377 12.24 -23.07 -39.97
N THR A 378 13.41 -22.54 -39.65
CA THR A 378 14.07 -22.72 -38.34
C THR A 378 14.27 -21.40 -37.61
N VAL A 379 14.29 -21.45 -36.27
CA VAL A 379 14.63 -20.33 -35.39
C VAL A 379 15.81 -20.77 -34.54
N ALA A 380 16.99 -20.23 -34.82
CA ALA A 380 18.23 -20.55 -34.11
C ALA A 380 18.57 -19.43 -33.11
N ILE A 381 18.88 -19.79 -31.86
CA ILE A 381 19.24 -18.81 -30.82
C ILE A 381 20.71 -18.42 -30.99
N ASP A 382 21.00 -17.12 -31.01
CA ASP A 382 22.36 -16.61 -31.14
C ASP A 382 23.06 -16.68 -29.76
N THR A 383 24.07 -17.54 -29.61
CA THR A 383 24.74 -17.83 -28.31
C THR A 383 26.07 -17.09 -28.10
N SER A 384 26.42 -16.13 -28.95
CA SER A 384 27.69 -15.40 -28.89
C SER A 384 27.71 -14.35 -27.74
N PRO A 385 28.83 -14.21 -26.99
CA PRO A 385 28.98 -13.18 -25.96
C PRO A 385 28.90 -11.76 -26.52
N VAL A 386 28.51 -10.80 -25.67
CA VAL A 386 28.27 -9.40 -26.06
C VAL A 386 29.58 -8.64 -26.30
N GLU A 387 29.95 -8.45 -27.57
CA GLU A 387 30.81 -7.33 -27.97
C GLU A 387 29.96 -6.08 -28.25
N LYS A 388 30.41 -4.94 -27.72
CA LYS A 388 29.74 -3.64 -27.88
C LYS A 388 30.04 -3.05 -29.25
N HIS A 389 29.08 -3.05 -30.16
CA HIS A 389 29.01 -2.02 -31.20
C HIS A 389 27.61 -1.43 -31.30
N ALA A 390 27.53 -0.13 -31.01
CA ALA A 390 26.40 0.70 -31.42
C ALA A 390 26.57 1.05 -32.90
N ALA A 391 25.55 0.77 -33.70
CA ALA A 391 25.42 1.26 -35.07
C ALA A 391 23.99 1.73 -35.29
N ALA A 392 23.83 2.87 -35.95
CA ALA A 392 22.54 3.53 -36.12
C ALA A 392 21.62 2.75 -37.06
N ALA A 393 20.32 2.71 -36.75
CA ALA A 393 19.31 2.22 -37.68
C ALA A 393 18.97 3.29 -38.72
N SER A 394 19.57 3.19 -39.90
CA SER A 394 19.14 3.91 -41.10
C SER A 394 18.08 3.10 -41.86
N SER A 395 16.97 3.74 -42.21
CA SER A 395 15.92 3.16 -43.07
C SER A 395 16.45 2.85 -44.49
N PRO A 396 15.84 1.89 -45.23
CA PRO A 396 16.32 1.50 -46.55
C PRO A 396 15.84 2.45 -47.66
N GLU A 397 16.71 2.70 -48.64
CA GLU A 397 16.33 3.26 -49.95
C GLU A 397 16.72 2.27 -51.06
N VAL A 398 15.98 2.30 -52.18
CA VAL A 398 15.91 1.20 -53.16
C VAL A 398 17.07 1.22 -54.17
N ALA A 399 17.40 0.03 -54.67
CA ALA A 399 18.57 -0.28 -55.48
C ALA A 399 18.73 0.50 -56.81
N ALA A 400 19.99 0.85 -57.11
CA ALA A 400 20.54 0.89 -58.46
C ALA A 400 22.04 0.51 -58.46
N LYS A 401 22.56 -0.01 -59.58
CA LYS A 401 23.91 -0.59 -59.75
C LYS A 401 24.47 -0.14 -61.12
N PRO A 402 25.76 -0.34 -61.47
CA PRO A 402 26.91 0.48 -61.05
C PRO A 402 27.76 1.02 -62.23
N THR A 403 28.62 2.03 -62.01
CA THR A 403 29.79 2.32 -62.88
C THR A 403 30.95 2.93 -62.06
N PRO A 404 32.22 2.56 -62.28
CA PRO A 404 33.35 3.00 -61.44
C PRO A 404 34.20 4.14 -62.04
N GLY A 405 34.88 4.87 -61.15
CA GLY A 405 35.88 5.90 -61.43
C GLY A 405 35.67 7.12 -60.52
N GLY A 406 36.66 7.70 -59.85
CA GLY A 406 38.09 7.36 -59.74
C GLY A 406 38.84 8.59 -59.21
N GLN A 407 39.86 8.41 -58.35
CA GLN A 407 40.66 9.49 -57.72
C GLN A 407 39.83 10.45 -56.82
N GLU A 408 40.35 11.20 -55.85
CA GLU A 408 41.65 11.23 -55.15
C GLU A 408 41.41 11.86 -53.75
N SER A 409 42.12 11.41 -52.73
CA SER A 409 42.36 12.21 -51.50
C SER A 409 43.43 13.29 -51.84
N PRO A 410 43.72 14.36 -51.04
CA PRO A 410 43.62 14.46 -49.57
C PRO A 410 43.29 15.93 -49.08
N PRO A 411 43.96 16.52 -48.06
CA PRO A 411 43.82 16.34 -46.59
C PRO A 411 43.47 17.66 -45.83
N TRP A 412 43.65 17.64 -44.48
CA TRP A 412 43.90 18.79 -43.57
C TRP A 412 42.66 19.62 -43.14
N GLU A 413 42.62 20.29 -41.98
CA GLU A 413 43.32 20.14 -40.69
C GLU A 413 42.57 20.94 -39.58
N GLY A 414 42.89 20.72 -38.30
CA GLY A 414 42.41 21.51 -37.16
C GLY A 414 40.99 21.17 -36.66
N GLY A 415 40.71 20.93 -35.37
CA GLY A 415 41.55 20.95 -34.18
C GLY A 415 41.06 21.96 -33.14
N SER A 416 40.61 21.48 -31.97
CA SER A 416 40.82 22.17 -30.67
C SER A 416 40.35 21.33 -29.47
N ALA A 417 41.17 21.37 -28.42
CA ALA A 417 40.87 21.22 -26.98
C ALA A 417 39.79 20.23 -26.49
N ALA A 418 40.26 19.25 -25.73
CA ALA A 418 39.48 18.65 -24.65
C ALA A 418 39.58 19.48 -23.36
N ASP A 419 38.54 19.46 -22.53
CA ASP A 419 38.68 19.40 -21.07
C ASP A 419 37.40 18.80 -20.43
N PRO A 420 37.48 18.17 -19.24
CA PRO A 420 36.45 17.25 -18.76
C PRO A 420 35.35 17.94 -17.93
N ILE A 421 34.09 17.54 -18.14
CA ILE A 421 32.97 17.92 -17.25
C ILE A 421 32.92 16.97 -16.06
N ILE A 422 33.00 17.55 -14.87
CA ILE A 422 32.95 16.91 -13.56
C ILE A 422 31.56 16.31 -13.31
N ALA A 423 31.51 15.08 -12.80
CA ALA A 423 30.27 14.43 -12.39
C ALA A 423 29.71 15.05 -11.08
N PRO A 424 28.40 15.40 -11.00
CA PRO A 424 27.81 15.88 -9.75
C PRO A 424 27.71 14.79 -8.69
N LEU A 425 27.99 15.20 -7.45
CA LEU A 425 27.83 14.41 -6.23
C LEU A 425 26.34 14.11 -5.97
N ALA A 426 26.03 12.93 -5.41
CA ALA A 426 24.66 12.56 -5.08
C ALA A 426 24.11 13.39 -3.90
N GLU A 427 23.12 14.24 -4.16
CA GLU A 427 22.29 14.85 -3.12
C GLU A 427 21.14 13.93 -2.72
N ALA A 428 20.80 13.94 -1.43
CA ALA A 428 19.76 13.07 -0.87
C ALA A 428 18.36 13.53 -1.30
N MET A 429 17.56 12.62 -1.88
CA MET A 429 16.16 12.90 -2.15
C MET A 429 15.34 12.96 -0.85
N PRO A 430 14.35 13.85 -0.74
CA PRO A 430 13.45 13.90 0.41
C PRO A 430 12.52 12.67 0.45
N ASP A 431 12.23 12.18 1.65
CA ASP A 431 11.47 10.96 1.90
C ASP A 431 9.96 11.12 1.60
N VAL A 432 9.50 10.56 0.49
CA VAL A 432 8.11 10.63 0.01
C VAL A 432 7.15 9.75 0.85
N MET A 433 7.69 8.90 1.73
CA MET A 433 6.92 8.00 2.61
C MET A 433 6.02 8.73 3.62
N GLU A 434 6.34 9.99 3.94
CA GLU A 434 5.68 10.79 4.98
C GLU A 434 4.27 11.28 4.58
N ASP A 435 4.05 11.64 3.32
CA ASP A 435 2.80 12.25 2.82
C ASP A 435 1.70 11.19 2.51
N LEU A 436 2.05 9.90 2.42
CA LEU A 436 1.16 8.83 1.95
C LEU A 436 0.59 7.91 3.05
N LEU A 437 1.38 7.59 4.10
CA LEU A 437 0.87 6.80 5.23
C LEU A 437 -0.29 7.49 5.98
N THR A 438 -0.29 8.83 5.97
CA THR A 438 -1.27 9.72 6.61
C THR A 438 -2.54 9.96 5.77
N MET A 439 -2.47 9.79 4.44
CA MET A 439 -3.51 10.26 3.51
C MET A 439 -4.49 9.21 2.96
N VAL A 440 -4.15 7.91 2.90
CA VAL A 440 -5.13 6.89 2.47
C VAL A 440 -6.04 6.50 3.64
N GLY A 441 -7.28 6.98 3.59
CA GLY A 441 -8.32 6.73 4.59
C GLY A 441 -9.62 7.46 4.30
N MET A 442 -10.06 7.50 3.04
CA MET A 442 -11.36 8.01 2.57
C MET A 442 -11.58 7.65 1.09
N GLY A 443 -12.78 7.16 0.74
CA GLY A 443 -13.17 6.71 -0.61
C GLY A 443 -13.39 5.19 -0.67
N ASP A 444 -14.57 4.66 -1.00
CA ASP A 444 -15.80 5.34 -1.43
C ASP A 444 -17.08 4.58 -1.02
N SER A 445 -18.19 5.31 -0.99
CA SER A 445 -19.54 4.76 -1.08
C SER A 445 -20.42 5.75 -1.84
N SER A 446 -20.18 5.83 -3.13
CA SER A 446 -20.93 6.64 -4.09
C SER A 446 -22.11 5.82 -4.63
N ALA A 447 -23.29 6.00 -4.03
CA ALA A 447 -24.54 5.55 -4.62
C ALA A 447 -25.00 6.55 -5.69
N THR A 448 -25.61 5.99 -6.73
CA THR A 448 -26.07 6.60 -7.98
C THR A 448 -26.78 7.95 -7.85
N GLN A 449 -26.46 8.89 -8.77
CA GLN A 449 -27.28 10.08 -9.03
C GLN A 449 -28.62 9.69 -9.68
N GLN A 450 -29.69 10.40 -9.32
CA GLN A 450 -30.82 10.71 -10.20
C GLN A 450 -31.27 12.15 -9.96
N ASP A 451 -31.92 12.73 -10.97
CA ASP A 451 -31.91 14.17 -11.26
C ASP A 451 -32.78 15.09 -10.38
N GLU A 452 -32.50 16.39 -10.57
CA GLU A 452 -33.34 17.57 -10.38
C GLU A 452 -34.86 17.31 -10.26
N SER A 453 -35.63 18.04 -9.44
CA SER A 453 -35.92 19.46 -9.74
C SER A 453 -36.92 20.09 -8.75
N THR A 454 -36.93 21.44 -8.74
CA THR A 454 -38.02 22.35 -8.31
C THR A 454 -38.52 22.36 -6.87
N ILE A 455 -38.14 23.43 -6.15
CA ILE A 455 -38.97 24.10 -5.14
C ILE A 455 -40.04 24.94 -5.85
N PRO A 456 -41.25 25.11 -5.29
CA PRO A 456 -41.79 26.48 -5.20
C PRO A 456 -42.15 26.94 -3.77
N THR A 457 -41.74 28.16 -3.52
CA THR A 457 -42.02 29.06 -2.39
C THR A 457 -43.51 29.36 -2.15
N GLU A 458 -43.93 29.48 -0.89
CA GLU A 458 -44.87 30.49 -0.32
C GLU A 458 -44.92 30.27 1.21
N LEU A 459 -44.47 31.17 2.10
CA LEU A 459 -44.90 32.52 2.52
C LEU A 459 -45.99 32.59 3.62
N SER A 460 -45.67 33.38 4.66
CA SER A 460 -46.58 34.13 5.57
C SER A 460 -47.27 33.45 6.78
N ALA A 461 -46.56 33.53 7.91
CA ALA A 461 -46.96 34.16 9.19
C ALA A 461 -48.42 34.14 9.71
N THR A 462 -48.60 33.72 10.98
CA THR A 462 -49.30 34.50 12.03
C THR A 462 -48.94 34.05 13.46
N ARG A 463 -49.24 34.88 14.46
CA ARG A 463 -48.89 34.75 15.90
C ARG A 463 -50.08 35.32 16.72
N PRO A 464 -50.11 35.21 18.07
CA PRO A 464 -50.45 34.07 18.92
C PRO A 464 -51.79 34.27 19.68
N GLU A 465 -52.28 33.25 20.41
CA GLU A 465 -53.17 33.48 21.56
C GLU A 465 -53.02 32.43 22.68
N ALA A 466 -53.32 32.85 23.92
CA ALA A 466 -53.41 32.13 25.20
C ALA A 466 -54.43 32.92 26.07
N PRO A 467 -55.02 32.46 27.20
CA PRO A 467 -54.54 31.50 28.23
C PRO A 467 -55.74 30.62 28.78
N PRO A 468 -55.99 30.28 30.09
CA PRO A 468 -55.20 30.22 31.34
C PRO A 468 -55.38 28.84 32.11
N PRO A 469 -55.43 28.65 33.48
CA PRO A 469 -54.70 27.54 34.15
C PRO A 469 -55.53 26.66 35.16
N SER A 470 -54.90 25.70 35.89
CA SER A 470 -55.45 25.13 37.16
C SER A 470 -54.45 24.37 38.08
N ILE A 471 -54.14 24.99 39.22
CA ILE A 471 -54.18 24.52 40.64
C ILE A 471 -53.66 23.12 41.08
N VAL A 472 -52.52 23.14 41.81
CA VAL A 472 -52.13 22.54 43.14
C VAL A 472 -52.68 21.18 43.64
N ALA A 473 -51.76 20.29 44.10
CA ALA A 473 -51.90 19.40 45.28
C ALA A 473 -50.52 18.89 45.79
N SER A 474 -50.40 18.50 47.07
CA SER A 474 -49.09 18.23 47.76
C SER A 474 -49.06 16.96 48.64
N SER A 475 -47.92 16.22 48.60
CA SER A 475 -47.19 15.45 49.66
C SER A 475 -47.93 14.56 50.70
N PRO A 476 -47.39 13.37 51.11
CA PRO A 476 -46.21 13.27 52.01
C PRO A 476 -45.22 12.06 51.82
N SER A 477 -44.07 12.12 52.51
CA SER A 477 -42.95 11.13 52.57
C SER A 477 -43.20 9.96 53.59
N SER A 478 -42.35 8.95 53.87
CA SER A 478 -40.89 8.66 53.74
C SER A 478 -40.66 7.12 53.94
N PRO A 479 -39.45 6.48 54.07
CA PRO A 479 -38.04 6.96 54.07
C PRO A 479 -37.07 6.19 53.11
N ALA A 480 -35.77 6.52 53.15
CA ALA A 480 -34.71 6.01 52.28
C ALA A 480 -33.94 4.77 52.82
N PRO A 481 -33.07 4.16 51.98
CA PRO A 481 -31.70 3.88 52.42
C PRO A 481 -30.60 4.33 51.44
N ALA A 482 -29.48 4.78 52.02
CA ALA A 482 -28.10 4.85 51.49
C ALA A 482 -27.85 5.20 50.00
N ALA A 483 -27.39 6.44 49.76
CA ALA A 483 -26.87 6.86 48.46
C ALA A 483 -25.38 6.48 48.27
N THR A 484 -25.11 5.68 47.25
CA THR A 484 -23.83 5.67 46.50
C THR A 484 -24.01 6.65 45.33
N PRO A 485 -23.02 7.46 44.91
CA PRO A 485 -23.26 8.57 43.98
C PRO A 485 -23.75 8.09 42.60
N ALA A 486 -25.05 8.23 42.36
CA ALA A 486 -25.66 7.97 41.07
C ALA A 486 -25.14 9.00 40.04
N ALA A 487 -24.54 8.51 38.96
CA ALA A 487 -24.23 9.35 37.81
C ALA A 487 -25.54 9.91 37.26
N THR A 488 -25.70 11.24 37.29
CA THR A 488 -26.87 11.92 36.74
C THR A 488 -27.00 11.56 35.26
N THR A 489 -28.04 10.83 34.89
CA THR A 489 -28.36 10.55 33.49
C THR A 489 -28.89 11.83 32.84
N VAL A 490 -27.98 12.69 32.40
CA VAL A 490 -28.32 13.96 31.75
C VAL A 490 -29.06 13.64 30.45
N GLN A 491 -30.26 14.20 30.30
CA GLN A 491 -31.08 14.00 29.11
C GLN A 491 -30.37 14.61 27.89
N PRO A 492 -30.30 13.91 26.74
CA PRO A 492 -29.70 14.47 25.54
C PRO A 492 -30.44 15.75 25.12
N SER A 493 -29.70 16.84 24.97
CA SER A 493 -30.22 18.17 24.62
C SER A 493 -29.16 18.96 23.85
N GLY A 494 -29.49 20.17 23.39
CA GLY A 494 -28.48 21.09 22.84
C GLY A 494 -27.44 21.50 23.90
N GLU A 495 -27.86 21.66 25.15
CA GLU A 495 -26.98 22.02 26.27
C GLU A 495 -26.03 20.87 26.60
N HIS A 496 -26.54 19.63 26.55
CA HIS A 496 -25.73 18.42 26.70
C HIS A 496 -24.70 18.29 25.57
N PHE A 497 -25.05 18.62 24.33
CA PHE A 497 -24.08 18.71 23.23
C PHE A 497 -22.98 19.75 23.52
N MET A 498 -23.34 20.95 24.00
CA MET A 498 -22.35 21.98 24.36
C MET A 498 -21.45 21.55 25.54
N ALA A 499 -22.01 20.90 26.56
CA ALA A 499 -21.26 20.36 27.68
C ALA A 499 -20.29 19.25 27.24
N TRP A 500 -20.76 18.32 26.40
CA TRP A 500 -19.95 17.26 25.79
C TRP A 500 -18.79 17.83 24.95
N LEU A 501 -19.06 18.90 24.18
CA LEU A 501 -18.06 19.56 23.34
C LEU A 501 -16.96 20.20 24.21
N LYS A 502 -17.37 20.95 25.25
CA LYS A 502 -16.46 21.58 26.22
C LYS A 502 -15.63 20.55 26.99
N GLN A 503 -16.26 19.49 27.49
CA GLN A 503 -15.57 18.39 28.18
C GLN A 503 -14.63 17.63 27.23
N GLY A 504 -15.03 17.41 25.98
CA GLY A 504 -14.21 16.76 24.96
C GLY A 504 -12.92 17.52 24.66
N ILE A 505 -12.98 18.85 24.58
CA ILE A 505 -11.80 19.70 24.38
C ILE A 505 -10.94 19.75 25.65
N ALA A 506 -11.56 19.95 26.83
CA ALA A 506 -10.83 19.99 28.11
C ALA A 506 -10.07 18.67 28.41
N SER A 507 -10.68 17.53 28.08
CA SER A 507 -10.06 16.20 28.20
C SER A 507 -9.11 15.83 27.05
N ARG A 508 -8.93 16.71 26.05
CA ARG A 508 -8.18 16.47 24.80
C ARG A 508 -8.70 15.30 23.94
N ARG A 509 -9.91 14.80 24.20
CA ARG A 509 -10.61 13.81 23.36
C ARG A 509 -11.03 14.40 22.01
N LEU A 510 -11.36 15.69 21.98
CA LEU A 510 -11.62 16.46 20.76
C LEU A 510 -10.43 17.37 20.48
N ILE A 511 -9.69 17.04 19.43
CA ILE A 511 -8.57 17.85 18.94
C ILE A 511 -9.13 19.10 18.24
N ILE A 512 -8.44 20.23 18.44
CA ILE A 512 -8.78 21.53 17.84
C ILE A 512 -7.67 22.00 16.91
N ASN A 513 -8.01 22.78 15.88
CA ASN A 513 -7.06 23.39 14.92
C ASN A 513 -6.13 22.43 14.15
N ASP A 514 -6.34 21.12 14.25
CA ASP A 514 -5.67 20.10 13.43
C ASP A 514 -6.38 19.90 12.08
N ALA A 515 -5.70 19.32 11.09
CA ALA A 515 -6.24 19.02 9.75
C ALA A 515 -7.49 18.12 9.76
N LYS A 516 -7.70 17.30 10.81
CA LYS A 516 -8.89 16.45 10.99
C LYS A 516 -9.76 16.86 12.19
N ALA A 517 -9.54 18.05 12.75
CA ALA A 517 -10.35 18.56 13.87
C ALA A 517 -11.81 18.82 13.46
N LEU A 518 -12.75 18.55 14.36
CA LEU A 518 -14.17 18.89 14.20
C LEU A 518 -14.52 20.28 14.76
N VAL A 519 -13.54 20.92 15.41
CA VAL A 519 -13.61 22.26 15.99
C VAL A 519 -12.34 23.02 15.63
N HIS A 520 -12.48 24.20 15.05
CA HIS A 520 -11.39 25.13 14.82
C HIS A 520 -11.66 26.46 15.53
N THR A 521 -10.66 27.33 15.57
CA THR A 521 -10.80 28.73 15.95
C THR A 521 -10.58 29.58 14.70
N VAL A 522 -11.56 30.42 14.34
CA VAL A 522 -11.51 31.30 13.15
C VAL A 522 -12.17 32.62 13.51
N SER A 523 -11.52 33.75 13.17
CA SER A 523 -11.95 35.10 13.57
C SER A 523 -12.28 35.20 15.06
N ASP A 524 -11.36 34.67 15.87
CA ASP A 524 -11.33 34.68 17.34
C ASP A 524 -12.50 33.97 18.02
N THR A 525 -13.26 33.14 17.29
CA THR A 525 -14.34 32.32 17.84
C THR A 525 -14.27 30.86 17.39
N ALA A 526 -15.01 29.99 18.07
CA ALA A 526 -15.10 28.58 17.71
C ALA A 526 -15.91 28.38 16.42
N TYR A 527 -15.38 27.55 15.53
CA TYR A 527 -16.01 27.09 14.30
C TYR A 527 -16.24 25.58 14.38
N LEU A 528 -17.49 25.16 14.32
CA LEU A 528 -17.93 23.77 14.48
C LEU A 528 -18.23 23.13 13.13
N VAL A 529 -17.44 22.13 12.72
CA VAL A 529 -17.54 21.52 11.38
C VAL A 529 -18.80 20.64 11.27
N SER A 530 -19.69 20.98 10.35
CA SER A 530 -20.96 20.28 10.12
C SER A 530 -20.90 19.44 8.85
N PRO A 531 -21.45 18.20 8.81
CA PRO A 531 -22.20 17.51 9.87
C PRO A 531 -21.32 16.79 10.90
N GLY A 532 -20.00 16.73 10.69
CA GLY A 532 -19.08 15.83 11.41
C GLY A 532 -19.12 15.94 12.95
N VAL A 533 -19.22 17.15 13.51
CA VAL A 533 -19.30 17.36 14.96
C VAL A 533 -20.58 16.73 15.58
N PHE A 534 -21.70 16.79 14.86
CA PHE A 534 -22.99 16.24 15.31
C PHE A 534 -23.05 14.72 15.09
N GLN A 535 -22.44 14.22 14.02
CA GLN A 535 -22.27 12.78 13.79
C GLN A 535 -21.43 12.15 14.89
N ARG A 536 -20.32 12.79 15.29
CA ARG A 536 -19.47 12.31 16.38
C ARG A 536 -20.19 12.31 17.74
N TYR A 537 -20.95 13.37 18.03
CA TYR A 537 -21.80 13.40 19.23
C TYR A 537 -22.87 12.30 19.20
N ALA A 538 -23.49 12.04 18.04
CA ALA A 538 -24.50 11.01 17.90
C ALA A 538 -23.95 9.58 18.13
N GLN A 539 -22.74 9.30 17.63
CA GLN A 539 -22.05 8.03 17.86
C GLN A 539 -21.76 7.77 19.34
N GLU A 540 -21.42 8.80 20.11
CA GLU A 540 -21.10 8.69 21.54
C GLU A 540 -22.34 8.64 22.45
N HIS A 541 -23.56 8.86 21.92
CA HIS A 541 -24.81 8.82 22.71
C HIS A 541 -25.91 8.01 22.00
N PRO A 542 -25.84 6.66 21.99
CA PRO A 542 -26.80 5.79 21.31
C PRO A 542 -28.27 6.04 21.69
N GLN A 543 -28.56 6.55 22.89
CA GLN A 543 -29.92 6.92 23.30
C GLN A 543 -30.59 7.96 22.38
N LEU A 544 -29.81 8.76 21.63
CA LEU A 544 -30.33 9.68 20.61
C LEU A 544 -31.10 8.97 19.49
N ALA A 545 -30.76 7.72 19.16
CA ALA A 545 -31.43 6.98 18.09
C ALA A 545 -32.92 6.72 18.38
N ALA A 546 -33.28 6.47 19.64
CA ALA A 546 -34.68 6.31 20.04
C ALA A 546 -35.46 7.63 19.98
N ILE A 547 -34.83 8.73 20.42
CA ILE A 547 -35.43 10.07 20.46
C ILE A 547 -35.60 10.63 19.03
N ALA A 548 -34.57 10.52 18.19
CA ALA A 548 -34.60 11.01 16.82
C ALA A 548 -35.61 10.26 15.95
N ARG A 549 -35.79 8.95 16.17
CA ARG A 549 -36.81 8.13 15.51
C ARG A 549 -38.24 8.61 15.79
N GLN A 550 -38.53 9.11 17.00
CA GLN A 550 -39.85 9.69 17.33
C GLN A 550 -40.14 10.96 16.51
N GLU A 551 -39.11 11.74 16.17
CA GLU A 551 -39.21 12.95 15.32
C GLU A 551 -38.97 12.66 13.82
N LYS A 552 -38.79 11.39 13.41
CA LYS A 552 -38.42 10.97 12.04
C LYS A 552 -37.16 11.67 11.49
N LEU A 553 -36.16 11.86 12.35
CA LEU A 553 -34.87 12.46 12.01
C LEU A 553 -33.72 11.46 12.21
N GLU A 554 -32.63 11.67 11.49
CA GLU A 554 -31.37 10.99 11.81
C GLU A 554 -30.79 11.51 13.14
N PRO A 555 -30.05 10.70 13.92
CA PRO A 555 -29.57 11.08 15.26
C PRO A 555 -28.70 12.35 15.25
N TRP A 556 -27.88 12.54 14.21
CA TRP A 556 -27.04 13.74 14.06
C TRP A 556 -27.85 14.98 13.64
N GLN A 557 -28.87 14.82 12.78
CA GLN A 557 -29.78 15.91 12.39
C GLN A 557 -30.60 16.37 13.59
N TRP A 558 -31.04 15.44 14.44
CA TRP A 558 -31.72 15.75 15.69
C TRP A 558 -30.81 16.57 16.61
N ALA A 559 -29.55 16.15 16.80
CA ALA A 559 -28.57 16.88 17.61
C ALA A 559 -28.31 18.29 17.05
N GLN A 560 -28.12 18.43 15.74
CA GLN A 560 -27.93 19.71 15.06
C GLN A 560 -29.14 20.64 15.25
N LYS A 561 -30.36 20.14 15.01
CA LYS A 561 -31.62 20.89 15.22
C LYS A 561 -31.81 21.33 16.68
N ARG A 562 -31.29 20.56 17.64
CA ARG A 562 -31.34 20.88 19.08
C ARG A 562 -30.27 21.88 19.49
N PHE A 563 -29.10 21.86 18.86
CA PHE A 563 -28.08 22.92 18.97
C PHE A 563 -28.58 24.23 18.36
N GLU A 564 -29.17 24.22 17.15
CA GLU A 564 -29.67 25.44 16.50
C GLU A 564 -30.76 26.14 17.32
N LYS A 565 -31.60 25.37 18.04
CA LYS A 565 -32.60 25.89 18.98
C LYS A 565 -32.01 26.66 20.17
N LEU A 566 -30.73 26.48 20.50
CA LEU A 566 -30.06 27.28 21.53
C LEU A 566 -29.67 28.69 21.05
N ALA A 567 -29.67 28.93 19.73
CA ALA A 567 -29.18 30.18 19.13
C ALA A 567 -27.75 30.58 19.58
N ALA A 568 -26.91 29.60 19.93
CA ALA A 568 -25.53 29.80 20.34
C ALA A 568 -24.58 30.14 19.17
N HIS A 569 -25.05 29.96 17.94
CA HIS A 569 -24.33 30.24 16.69
C HIS A 569 -24.69 31.60 16.07
N ARG A 570 -23.75 32.15 15.31
CA ARG A 570 -23.95 33.35 14.50
C ARG A 570 -24.73 33.02 13.22
N LYS A 571 -25.66 33.88 12.84
CA LYS A 571 -26.32 33.84 11.53
C LYS A 571 -25.62 34.79 10.55
N GLN A 572 -25.61 34.42 9.28
CA GLN A 572 -25.22 35.32 8.18
C GLN A 572 -26.27 36.43 7.98
N ALA A 573 -25.90 37.51 7.30
CA ALA A 573 -26.82 38.58 6.89
C ALA A 573 -27.95 38.05 5.97
N SER A 574 -27.65 37.03 5.16
CA SER A 574 -28.60 36.24 4.36
C SER A 574 -29.63 35.44 5.18
N GLY A 575 -29.48 35.38 6.51
CA GLY A 575 -30.33 34.59 7.42
C GLY A 575 -29.92 33.12 7.58
N LEU A 576 -28.93 32.64 6.82
CA LEU A 576 -28.41 31.27 6.92
C LEU A 576 -27.60 31.04 8.20
N ASN A 577 -27.62 29.79 8.71
CA ASN A 577 -26.88 29.40 9.92
C ASN A 577 -25.46 28.86 9.65
N ILE A 578 -25.19 28.42 8.41
CA ILE A 578 -23.95 27.73 8.02
C ILE A 578 -22.98 28.72 7.36
N TRP A 579 -21.74 28.70 7.81
CA TRP A 579 -20.65 29.53 7.33
C TRP A 579 -19.62 28.70 6.56
N THR A 580 -19.15 29.24 5.43
CA THR A 580 -18.11 28.61 4.61
C THR A 580 -16.74 29.15 4.98
N CYS A 581 -15.81 28.26 5.32
CA CYS A 581 -14.39 28.58 5.52
C CYS A 581 -13.58 28.02 4.35
N HIS A 582 -12.72 28.84 3.76
CA HIS A 582 -11.67 28.33 2.87
C HIS A 582 -10.51 27.77 3.68
N VAL A 583 -10.07 26.57 3.30
CA VAL A 583 -8.87 25.92 3.81
C VAL A 583 -7.75 26.09 2.79
N SER A 584 -6.70 26.81 3.17
CA SER A 584 -5.55 27.13 2.33
C SER A 584 -4.42 26.11 2.55
N GLY A 585 -4.29 25.13 1.65
CA GLY A 585 -3.22 24.14 1.68
C GLY A 585 -2.11 24.44 0.65
N PRO A 586 -0.85 23.98 0.85
CA PRO A 586 0.30 24.30 -0.02
C PRO A 586 0.17 23.87 -1.49
N ARG A 587 -0.75 22.93 -1.82
CA ARG A 587 -0.97 22.42 -3.18
C ARG A 587 -2.41 22.53 -3.68
N LYS A 588 -3.41 22.70 -2.79
CA LYS A 588 -4.85 22.77 -3.10
C LYS A 588 -5.60 23.54 -2.00
N SER A 589 -6.61 24.31 -2.38
CA SER A 589 -7.60 24.86 -1.45
C SER A 589 -8.86 23.99 -1.39
N ARG A 590 -9.59 24.04 -0.27
CA ARG A 590 -10.89 23.37 -0.07
C ARG A 590 -11.86 24.31 0.65
N GLN A 591 -13.15 23.97 0.65
CA GLN A 591 -14.15 24.62 1.49
C GLN A 591 -14.59 23.68 2.62
N LEU A 592 -14.80 24.25 3.81
CA LEU A 592 -15.45 23.63 4.96
C LEU A 592 -16.75 24.38 5.25
N HIS A 593 -17.75 23.67 5.77
CA HIS A 593 -19.03 24.24 6.18
C HIS A 593 -19.30 23.92 7.66
N GLY A 594 -19.85 24.89 8.39
CA GLY A 594 -19.94 24.80 9.84
C GLY A 594 -20.59 25.99 10.51
N TYR A 595 -20.68 25.95 11.84
CA TYR A 595 -21.28 27.00 12.65
C TYR A 595 -20.20 27.81 13.37
N LEU A 596 -20.25 29.14 13.26
CA LEU A 596 -19.48 30.02 14.16
C LEU A 596 -20.25 30.22 15.47
N LEU A 597 -19.60 30.07 16.61
CA LEU A 597 -20.21 30.44 17.89
C LEU A 597 -20.25 31.96 18.08
N THR A 598 -21.30 32.45 18.73
CA THR A 598 -21.47 33.87 19.04
C THR A 598 -20.38 34.34 20.01
N GLN A 599 -20.16 33.59 21.10
CA GLN A 599 -19.14 33.86 22.11
C GLN A 599 -18.09 32.73 22.19
N PRO A 600 -16.78 33.06 22.15
CA PRO A 600 -15.71 32.05 22.26
C PRO A 600 -15.70 31.36 23.63
N GLY A 601 -16.03 32.10 24.69
CA GLY A 601 -16.12 31.63 26.07
C GLY A 601 -17.20 30.57 26.33
N ALA A 602 -18.12 30.35 25.38
CA ALA A 602 -19.07 29.24 25.44
C ALA A 602 -18.36 27.87 25.36
N LEU A 603 -17.16 27.82 24.78
CA LEU A 603 -16.41 26.59 24.55
C LEU A 603 -15.00 26.60 25.13
N PHE A 604 -14.30 27.75 25.09
CA PHE A 604 -12.90 27.86 25.51
C PHE A 604 -12.75 28.68 26.80
N GLU A 605 -12.00 28.17 27.78
CA GLU A 605 -11.63 28.95 28.98
C GLU A 605 -10.54 30.00 28.68
N ARG A 606 -9.67 29.68 27.72
CA ARG A 606 -8.74 30.62 27.06
C ARG A 606 -8.84 30.35 25.57
N VAL A 607 -9.13 31.37 24.78
CA VAL A 607 -9.32 31.22 23.33
C VAL A 607 -7.98 30.82 22.69
N PRO A 608 -7.91 29.68 21.99
CA PRO A 608 -6.72 29.28 21.22
C PRO A 608 -6.42 30.28 20.10
N PRO A 609 -5.19 30.34 19.55
CA PRO A 609 -4.94 31.11 18.34
C PRO A 609 -5.81 30.61 17.18
N ASN A 610 -6.17 31.52 16.26
CA ASN A 610 -6.87 31.14 15.03
C ASN A 610 -6.08 30.12 14.22
N ASN A 611 -6.77 29.20 13.55
CA ASN A 611 -6.14 28.24 12.65
C ASN A 611 -5.57 29.01 11.44
N PRO A 612 -4.24 29.06 11.21
CA PRO A 612 -3.63 29.87 10.17
C PRO A 612 -4.00 29.43 8.75
N TYR A 613 -4.58 28.24 8.59
CA TYR A 613 -5.00 27.69 7.31
C TYR A 613 -6.50 27.91 7.01
N LEU A 614 -7.29 28.48 7.92
CA LEU A 614 -8.74 28.71 7.71
C LEU A 614 -9.06 30.21 7.65
N CYS A 615 -9.68 30.62 6.55
CA CYS A 615 -10.23 31.97 6.38
C CYS A 615 -11.74 31.90 6.16
N LEU A 616 -12.51 32.74 6.84
CA LEU A 616 -13.96 32.85 6.60
C LEU A 616 -14.20 33.49 5.23
N PHE A 617 -15.05 32.84 4.42
CA PHE A 617 -15.58 33.45 3.21
C PHE A 617 -16.77 34.33 3.56
N ASN A 618 -16.78 35.57 3.09
CA ASN A 618 -17.86 36.53 3.35
C ASN A 618 -18.31 37.17 2.03
N GLU A 619 -19.41 36.68 1.46
CA GLU A 619 -19.88 37.07 0.12
C GLU A 619 -20.22 38.56 -0.01
N GLU A 620 -20.56 39.24 1.09
CA GLU A 620 -20.89 40.67 1.10
C GLU A 620 -19.65 41.60 1.05
N ALA A 621 -18.43 41.07 1.14
CA ALA A 621 -17.21 41.84 1.03
C ALA A 621 -16.15 41.08 0.21
N GLY A 622 -16.06 41.40 -1.09
CA GLY A 622 -15.07 40.84 -2.03
C GLY A 622 -13.61 41.27 -1.79
N ARG A 623 -13.13 41.17 -0.55
CA ARG A 623 -11.72 41.33 -0.12
C ARG A 623 -11.45 40.45 1.09
N GLU A 624 -10.31 39.76 1.08
CA GLU A 624 -9.78 39.07 2.27
C GLU A 624 -9.63 40.05 3.43
N VAL A 625 -10.34 39.80 4.54
CA VAL A 625 -10.15 40.55 5.79
C VAL A 625 -9.00 39.92 6.56
N SER A 626 -7.77 40.21 6.12
CA SER A 626 -6.57 39.97 6.92
C SER A 626 -6.47 41.06 8.00
N LEU A 627 -7.06 40.78 9.17
CA LEU A 627 -6.87 41.60 10.37
C LEU A 627 -5.56 41.22 11.06
N ALA A 628 -4.45 41.71 10.51
CA ALA A 628 -3.20 41.78 11.23
C ALA A 628 -3.33 42.80 12.38
N ALA A 629 -3.21 42.34 13.62
CA ALA A 629 -3.16 43.18 14.81
C ALA A 629 -1.72 43.21 15.37
N LYS A 630 -1.31 44.42 15.76
CA LYS A 630 -0.03 44.82 16.34
C LYS A 630 0.26 44.14 17.68
#